data_AF-A0A7X8GRM0-F1
#
_entry.id   AF-A0A7X8GRM0-F1
#
_cell.length_a   1.000
_cell.length_b   1.000
_cell.length_c   1.000
_cell.angle_alpha   90.00
_cell.angle_beta   90.00
_cell.angle_gamma   90.00
#
_symmetry.space_group_name_H-M   'P 1'
#
loop_
_entity.id
_entity.type
_entity.pdbx_description
1 polymer ?
#
loop_
_entity_poly.entity_id
_entity_poly.type
_entity_poly.pdbx_seq_one_letter_code
_entity_poly.pdbx_strand_id
1 'polypeptide(L)' 'QGKVYVVYPKCYCHLKKQFGGDVPHWYCECTVGWTRAMFEQALNRSVDVKLESSVIRGDKECRLRVMLESPKY' A
#
# COMPACT_ATOMS: atom_id res chain seq x y z
N GLN A 1 -4.39 17.65 -10.28
CA GLN A 1 -3.74 16.62 -9.45
C GLN A 1 -4.75 15.54 -9.08
N GLY A 2 -4.70 14.39 -9.77
CA GLY A 2 -5.57 13.25 -9.47
C GLY A 2 -5.00 12.38 -8.34
N LYS A 3 -5.83 12.00 -7.37
CA LYS A 3 -5.49 11.02 -6.33
C LYS A 3 -6.49 9.88 -6.30
N VAL A 4 -5.99 8.67 -6.06
CA VAL A 4 -6.79 7.44 -5.94
C VAL A 4 -6.48 6.80 -4.60
N TYR A 5 -7.47 6.15 -3.99
CA TYR A 5 -7.28 5.36 -2.77
C TYR A 5 -7.52 3.88 -3.04
N VAL A 6 -6.56 3.06 -2.63
CA VAL A 6 -6.73 1.60 -2.54
C VAL A 6 -7.08 1.30 -1.09
N VAL A 7 -8.32 0.85 -0.86
CA VAL A 7 -8.86 0.64 0.48
C VAL A 7 -9.39 -0.78 0.62
N TYR A 8 -9.06 -1.42 1.73
CA TYR A 8 -9.60 -2.73 2.06
C TYR A 8 -9.78 -2.92 3.58
N PRO A 9 -10.91 -3.52 4.02
CA PRO A 9 -11.27 -3.58 5.44
C PRO A 9 -10.51 -4.65 6.25
N LYS A 10 -9.81 -5.58 5.58
CA LYS A 10 -9.04 -6.63 6.24
C LYS A 10 -7.77 -6.96 5.47
N CYS A 11 -6.71 -7.36 6.17
CA CYS A 11 -5.47 -7.75 5.52
C CYS A 11 -5.63 -9.07 4.74
N TYR A 12 -5.39 -9.02 3.43
CA TYR A 12 -5.41 -10.18 2.53
C TYR A 12 -4.01 -10.78 2.29
N CYS A 13 -2.97 -10.26 2.96
CA CYS A 13 -1.62 -10.76 2.80
C CYS A 13 -1.52 -12.20 3.36
N HIS A 14 -1.23 -13.16 2.47
CA HIS A 14 -1.05 -14.57 2.84
C HIS A 14 0.13 -14.77 3.81
N LEU A 15 1.10 -13.86 3.77
CA LEU A 15 2.33 -13.93 4.57
C LEU A 15 2.06 -13.71 6.05
N LYS A 16 0.91 -13.12 6.45
CA LYS A 16 0.49 -13.08 7.86
C LYS A 16 0.52 -14.48 8.50
N LYS A 17 0.13 -15.52 7.74
CA LYS A 17 0.11 -16.90 8.24
C LYS A 17 1.51 -17.50 8.44
N GLN A 18 2.54 -16.88 7.88
CA GLN A 18 3.93 -17.33 8.01
C GLN A 18 4.63 -16.70 9.21
N PHE A 19 4.10 -15.59 9.75
CA PHE A 19 4.58 -15.06 11.02
C PHE A 19 4.02 -15.93 12.16
N GLY A 20 4.92 -16.61 12.88
CA GLY A 20 4.57 -17.35 14.10
C GLY A 20 4.26 -16.45 15.31
N GLY A 21 3.93 -15.18 15.07
CA GLY A 21 3.78 -14.13 16.08
C GLY A 21 3.39 -12.79 15.44
N ASP A 22 3.77 -11.69 16.08
CA ASP A 22 3.45 -10.35 15.59
C ASP A 22 4.13 -10.04 14.26
N VAL A 23 3.37 -9.46 13.34
CA VAL A 23 3.89 -9.02 12.05
C VAL A 23 4.56 -7.66 12.24
N PRO A 24 5.85 -7.49 11.88
CA PRO A 24 6.53 -6.22 12.03
C PRO A 24 5.82 -5.08 11.27
N HIS A 25 5.76 -3.88 11.85
CA HIS A 25 5.04 -2.75 11.24
C HIS A 25 5.55 -2.38 9.85
N TRP A 26 6.86 -2.44 9.64
CA TRP A 26 7.52 -2.17 8.35
C TRP A 26 7.12 -3.18 7.28
N TYR A 27 6.61 -4.35 7.66
CA TYR A 27 6.19 -5.37 6.72
C TYR A 27 5.07 -4.90 5.79
N CYS A 28 4.18 -4.03 6.30
CA CYS A 28 3.11 -3.45 5.49
C CYS A 28 3.63 -2.52 4.38
N GLU A 29 4.90 -2.09 4.41
CA GLU A 29 5.47 -1.31 3.31
C GLU A 29 5.56 -2.13 2.01
N CYS A 30 5.49 -3.46 2.06
CA CYS A 30 5.44 -4.29 0.86
C CYS A 30 4.22 -3.96 -0.04
N THR A 31 3.08 -3.60 0.56
CA THR A 31 1.87 -3.24 -0.21
C THR A 31 2.04 -1.89 -0.91
N VAL A 32 2.93 -1.01 -0.42
CA VAL A 32 3.27 0.26 -1.09
C VAL A 32 4.01 -0.04 -2.38
N GLY A 33 5.06 -0.86 -2.32
CA GLY A 33 5.82 -1.27 -3.50
C GLY A 33 4.97 -2.00 -4.53
N TRP A 34 4.12 -2.94 -4.08
CA TRP A 34 3.22 -3.67 -4.97
C TRP A 34 2.20 -2.75 -5.66
N THR A 35 1.56 -1.86 -4.89
CA THR A 35 0.60 -0.90 -5.45
C THR A 35 1.27 0.06 -6.42
N ARG A 36 2.46 0.54 -6.09
CA ARG A 36 3.26 1.38 -7.00
C ARG A 36 3.54 0.65 -8.31
N ALA A 37 4.11 -0.55 -8.24
CA ALA A 37 4.44 -1.33 -9.43
C ALA A 37 3.21 -1.60 -10.31
N MET A 38 2.05 -1.88 -9.72
CA MET A 38 0.81 -2.07 -10.48
C MET A 38 0.39 -0.81 -11.24
N PHE A 39 0.34 0.34 -10.56
CA PHE A 39 -0.08 1.59 -11.18
C PHE A 39 0.95 2.08 -12.21
N GLU A 40 2.25 1.95 -11.94
CA GLU A 40 3.30 2.34 -12.88
C GLU A 40 3.25 1.49 -14.15
N GLN A 41 3.02 0.18 -14.04
CA GLN A 41 2.83 -0.72 -15.19
C GLN A 41 1.56 -0.37 -15.98
N ALA A 42 0.43 -0.16 -15.29
CA ALA A 42 -0.84 0.13 -15.95
C ALA A 42 -0.87 1.50 -16.65
N LEU A 43 -0.19 2.50 -16.09
CA LEU A 43 -0.17 3.88 -16.59
C LEU A 43 1.06 4.21 -17.44
N ASN A 44 2.05 3.31 -17.49
CA ASN A 44 3.35 3.50 -18.14
C ASN A 44 4.05 4.81 -17.72
N ARG A 45 3.95 5.16 -16.42
CA ARG A 45 4.59 6.34 -15.82
C ARG A 45 4.75 6.17 -14.32
N SER A 46 5.68 6.91 -13.74
CA SER A 46 5.89 6.93 -12.29
C SER A 46 4.66 7.45 -11.53
N VAL A 47 4.40 6.88 -10.35
CA VAL A 47 3.41 7.37 -9.38
C VAL A 47 4.01 7.39 -7.98
N ASP A 48 3.44 8.18 -7.09
CA ASP A 48 3.78 8.15 -5.66
C ASP A 48 2.69 7.39 -4.89
N VAL A 49 3.10 6.54 -3.94
CA VAL A 49 2.19 5.75 -3.12
C VAL A 49 2.58 5.87 -1.66
N LYS A 50 1.60 6.18 -0.80
CA LYS A 50 1.78 6.25 0.65
C LYS A 50 0.80 5.34 1.36
N LEU A 51 1.29 4.52 2.30
CA LEU A 51 0.46 3.82 3.26
C LEU A 51 -0.02 4.80 4.33
N GLU A 52 -1.33 5.01 4.43
CA GLU A 52 -1.94 5.91 5.41
C GLU A 52 -2.45 5.17 6.64
N SER A 53 -2.96 3.94 6.47
CA SER A 53 -3.43 3.09 7.57
C SER A 53 -3.22 1.61 7.24
N SER A 54 -3.10 0.76 8.27
CA SER A 54 -2.99 -0.68 8.13
C SER A 54 -3.66 -1.44 9.26
N VAL A 55 -4.50 -2.43 8.91
CA VAL A 55 -5.11 -3.35 9.88
C VAL A 55 -4.08 -4.09 10.73
N ILE A 56 -2.91 -4.39 10.17
CA ILE A 56 -1.82 -5.03 10.92
C ILE A 56 -1.20 -4.09 11.95
N ARG A 57 -1.23 -2.77 11.71
CA ARG A 57 -0.78 -1.74 12.66
C ARG A 57 -1.86 -1.37 13.69
N GLY A 58 -3.02 -2.04 13.67
CA GLY A 58 -4.14 -1.80 14.58
C GLY A 58 -5.24 -0.88 14.03
N ASP A 59 -5.16 -0.44 12.78
CA ASP A 59 -6.20 0.41 12.18
C ASP A 59 -7.45 -0.39 11.76
N LYS A 60 -8.55 0.33 11.48
CA LYS A 60 -9.82 -0.29 11.05
C LYS A 60 -9.81 -0.82 9.62
N GLU A 61 -8.91 -0.30 8.79
CA GLU A 61 -8.77 -0.65 7.38
C GLU A 61 -7.34 -0.38 6.92
N CYS A 62 -6.94 -1.01 5.82
CA CYS A 62 -5.75 -0.59 5.11
C CYS A 62 -6.12 0.44 4.04
N ARG A 63 -5.38 1.54 4.01
CA ARG A 63 -5.58 2.64 3.06
C ARG A 63 -4.26 3.06 2.47
N LEU A 64 -4.15 2.98 1.15
CA LEU A 64 -3.03 3.49 0.39
C LEU A 64 -3.51 4.65 -0.48
N ARG A 65 -2.80 5.78 -0.40
CA ARG A 65 -3.00 6.93 -1.28
C ARG A 65 -2.04 6.82 -2.45
N VAL A 66 -2.58 6.87 -3.66
CA VAL A 66 -1.84 6.91 -4.92
C VAL A 66 -1.98 8.29 -5.52
N MET A 67 -0.86 8.98 -5.71
CA MET A 67 -0.78 10.24 -6.45
C MET A 67 -0.45 9.92 -7.89
N LEU A 68 -1.37 10.23 -8.81
CA LEU A 68 -1.22 9.88 -10.23
C LEU A 68 -0.21 10.76 -10.97
N GLU A 69 0.32 11.79 -10.32
CA GLU A 69 1.39 12.65 -10.82
C GLU A 69 2.59 12.44 -9.88
N SER A 70 3.73 12.00 -10.40
CA SER A 70 4.97 12.01 -9.62
C SER A 70 5.43 13.45 -9.40
N PRO A 71 5.94 13.79 -8.20
CA PRO A 71 6.60 15.07 -8.00
C PRO A 71 7.72 15.21 -9.03
N LYS A 72 7.67 16.27 -9.83
CA LYS A 72 8.81 16.70 -10.64
C LYS A 72 9.89 17.10 -9.66
N TYR A 73 10.96 16.31 -9.60
CA TYR A 73 12.18 16.71 -8.87
C TYR A 73 12.83 17.89 -9.58
#